data_AF-A0A7W5YTA8-F1
#
_entry.id   AF-A0A7W5YTA8-F1
#
_cell.length_a   1.000
_cell.length_b   1.000
_cell.length_c   1.000
_cell.angle_alpha   90.00
_cell.angle_beta   90.00
_cell.angle_gamma   90.00
#
_symmetry.space_group_name_H-M   'P 1'
#
loop_
_entity.id
_entity.type
_entity.pdbx_description
1 polymer ?
#
loop_
_entity_poly.entity_id
_entity_poly.type
_entity_poly.pdbx_seq_one_letter_code
_entity_poly.pdbx_strand_id
1 'polypeptide(L)' 'MSTQDELRQLEEDLARLKASTADLRSQISDMGATDAVERSAMLSMADEQDGLIAELESRRDELRSRLDLS' A
#
# COMPACT_ATOMS: atom_id res chain seq x y z
N MET A 1 2.54 12.60 20.05
CA MET A 1 3.36 12.04 18.95
C MET A 1 3.81 13.21 18.10
N SER A 2 5.10 13.32 17.75
CA SER A 2 5.57 14.42 16.89
C SER A 2 5.21 14.16 15.42
N THR A 3 5.18 15.20 14.58
CA THR A 3 4.98 15.05 13.12
C THR A 3 6.06 14.14 12.50
N GLN A 4 7.27 14.15 13.04
CA GLN A 4 8.36 13.27 12.59
C GLN A 4 8.12 11.81 12.98
N ASP A 5 7.58 11.53 14.16
CA ASP A 5 7.23 10.17 14.58
C ASP A 5 6.04 9.63 13.78
N GLU A 6 5.05 10.48 13.48
CA GLU A 6 3.92 10.12 12.62
C GLU A 6 4.39 9.79 11.20
N LEU A 7 5.27 10.60 10.62
CA LEU A 7 5.85 10.35 9.31
C LEU A 7 6.63 9.03 9.27
N ARG A 8 7.47 8.77 10.29
CA ARG A 8 8.24 7.52 10.38
C ARG A 8 7.32 6.29 10.43
N GLN A 9 6.31 6.33 11.31
CA GLN A 9 5.35 5.24 11.43
C GLN A 9 4.61 4.99 10.11
N LEU A 10 4.15 6.07 9.46
CA LEU A 10 3.46 6.00 8.18
C LEU A 10 4.35 5.41 7.09
N GLU A 11 5.62 5.81 7.00
CA GLU A 11 6.57 5.26 6.02
C GLU A 11 6.83 3.76 6.23
N GLU A 12 6.91 3.31 7.48
CA GLU A 12 7.03 1.89 7.81
C GLU A 12 5.78 1.09 7.44
N ASP A 13 4.59 1.62 7.77
CA ASP A 13 3.31 1.00 7.40
C ASP A 13 3.15 0.92 5.88
N LEU A 14 3.54 1.98 5.17
CA LEU A 14 3.51 2.03 3.71
C LEU A 14 4.45 0.99 3.09
N ALA A 15 5.65 0.83 3.65
CA ALA A 15 6.61 -0.17 3.17
C ALA A 15 6.08 -1.60 3.37
N ARG A 16 5.46 -1.87 4.53
CA ARG A 16 4.82 -3.17 4.81
C ARG A 16 3.65 -3.44 3.85
N LEU A 17 2.79 -2.45 3.64
CA LEU A 17 1.63 -2.58 2.75
C LEU A 17 2.07 -2.83 1.31
N LYS A 18 3.02 -2.05 0.79
CA LYS A 18 3.58 -2.26 -0.57
C LYS A 18 4.19 -3.64 -0.76
N ALA A 19 4.91 -4.15 0.23
CA ALA A 19 5.47 -5.50 0.17
C ALA A 19 4.35 -6.56 0.12
N SER A 20 3.30 -6.41 0.94
CA SER A 20 2.13 -7.28 0.94
C SER A 20 1.38 -7.25 -0.40
N THR A 21 1.17 -6.07 -0.98
CA THR A 21 0.48 -5.93 -2.28
C THR A 21 1.29 -6.52 -3.42
N ALA A 22 2.63 -6.36 -3.39
CA ALA A 22 3.52 -6.97 -4.37
C ALA A 22 3.48 -8.51 -4.30
N ASP A 23 3.49 -9.08 -3.09
CA ASP A 23 3.36 -10.52 -2.89
C ASP A 23 2.02 -11.05 -3.42
N LEU A 24 0.92 -10.36 -3.10
CA LEU A 24 -0.41 -10.69 -3.59
C LEU A 24 -0.49 -10.64 -5.13
N ARG A 25 0.12 -9.63 -5.77
CA ARG A 25 0.22 -9.54 -7.24
C ARG A 25 1.08 -10.65 -7.85
N SER A 26 2.13 -11.10 -7.14
CA SER A 26 2.92 -12.28 -7.54
C SER A 26 2.06 -13.54 -7.51
N GLN A 27 1.35 -13.79 -6.41
CA GLN A 27 0.46 -14.93 -6.28
C GLN A 27 -0.58 -14.97 -7.40
N ILE A 28 -1.24 -13.84 -7.70
CA ILE A 28 -2.21 -13.71 -8.80
C ILE A 28 -1.60 -14.08 -10.16
N SER A 29 -0.31 -13.77 -10.36
CA SER A 29 0.39 -14.03 -11.62
C SER A 29 0.72 -15.51 -11.80
N ASP A 30 0.88 -16.24 -10.70
CA ASP A 30 1.17 -17.67 -10.68
C ASP A 30 -0.10 -18.55 -10.77
N MET A 31 -1.31 -17.95 -10.65
CA MET A 31 -2.59 -18.67 -10.71
C MET A 31 -2.91 -19.20 -12.11
N GLY A 32 -3.48 -20.41 -12.16
CA GLY A 32 -3.85 -21.09 -13.40
C GLY A 32 -5.21 -20.66 -13.95
N ALA A 33 -5.50 -21.09 -15.19
CA ALA A 33 -6.76 -20.77 -15.87
C ALA A 33 -8.01 -21.34 -15.18
N THR A 34 -7.86 -22.34 -14.31
CA THR A 34 -8.95 -22.95 -13.54
C THR A 34 -9.41 -22.11 -12.35
N ASP A 35 -8.63 -21.09 -11.98
CA ASP A 35 -8.80 -20.38 -10.71
C ASP A 35 -9.41 -18.98 -10.92
N ALA A 36 -10.16 -18.80 -12.02
CA ALA A 36 -10.62 -17.49 -12.50
C ALA A 36 -11.41 -16.68 -11.44
N VAL A 37 -12.22 -17.35 -10.62
CA VAL A 37 -13.01 -16.70 -9.55
C VAL A 37 -12.09 -16.21 -8.42
N GLU A 38 -11.20 -17.07 -7.96
CA GLU A 38 -10.23 -16.73 -6.89
C GLU A 38 -9.29 -15.64 -7.36
N ARG A 39 -8.82 -15.72 -8.62
CA ARG A 39 -7.98 -14.70 -9.25
C ARG A 39 -8.69 -13.35 -9.31
N SER A 40 -9.98 -13.33 -9.64
CA SER A 40 -10.76 -12.08 -9.65
C SER A 40 -10.91 -11.49 -8.26
N ALA A 41 -11.12 -12.31 -7.23
CA ALA A 41 -11.22 -11.84 -5.85
C ALA A 41 -9.88 -11.26 -5.35
N MET A 42 -8.77 -11.94 -5.63
CA MET A 42 -7.44 -11.44 -5.28
C MET A 42 -7.08 -10.16 -6.05
N LEU A 43 -7.45 -10.04 -7.33
CA LEU A 43 -7.28 -8.80 -8.09
C LEU A 43 -8.02 -7.62 -7.44
N SER A 44 -9.27 -7.80 -7.04
CA SER A 44 -10.01 -6.75 -6.34
C SER A 44 -9.33 -6.35 -5.03
N MET A 45 -8.82 -7.32 -4.26
CA MET A 45 -8.05 -7.04 -3.05
C MET A 45 -6.75 -6.28 -3.34
N ALA A 46 -6.06 -6.58 -4.45
CA ALA A 46 -4.86 -5.87 -4.87
C ALA A 46 -5.17 -4.40 -5.18
N ASP A 47 -6.25 -4.16 -5.94
CA ASP A 47 -6.65 -2.83 -6.36
C ASP A 47 -7.12 -1.98 -5.16
N GLU A 48 -7.81 -2.58 -4.18
CA GLU A 48 -8.14 -1.93 -2.91
C GLU A 48 -6.88 -1.54 -2.12
N GLN A 49 -5.88 -2.42 -2.05
CA GLN A 49 -4.61 -2.10 -1.38
C GLN A 49 -3.85 -0.99 -2.08
N ASP A 50 -3.83 -0.97 -3.42
CA ASP A 50 -3.21 0.10 -4.20
C ASP A 50 -3.89 1.46 -3.96
N GLY A 51 -5.23 1.48 -3.82
CA GLY A 51 -5.98 2.66 -3.42
C GLY A 51 -5.57 3.19 -2.04
N LEU A 52 -5.50 2.30 -1.05
CA LEU A 52 -5.06 2.66 0.31
C LEU A 52 -3.60 3.14 0.32
N ILE A 53 -2.71 2.51 -0.45
CA ILE A 53 -1.32 2.96 -0.61
C ILE A 53 -1.31 4.41 -1.11
N ALA A 54 -2.05 4.73 -2.17
CA ALA A 54 -2.08 6.07 -2.74
C ALA A 54 -2.55 7.14 -1.72
N GLU A 55 -3.57 6.83 -0.91
CA GLU A 55 -4.04 7.72 0.16
C GLU A 55 -2.96 7.96 1.23
N LEU A 56 -2.28 6.89 1.66
CA LEU A 56 -1.21 6.97 2.65
C LEU A 56 0.02 7.71 2.10
N GLU A 57 0.33 7.58 0.81
CA GLU A 57 1.38 8.36 0.16
C GLU A 57 1.05 9.85 0.11
N SER A 58 -0.19 10.21 -0.21
CA SER A 58 -0.64 11.61 -0.17
C SER A 58 -0.46 12.19 1.23
N ARG A 59 -0.87 11.46 2.27
CA ARG A 59 -0.70 11.89 3.66
C ARG A 59 0.78 12.01 4.06
N ARG A 60 1.64 11.09 3.60
CA ARG A 60 3.09 11.16 3.82
C ARG A 60 3.66 12.45 3.23
N ASP A 61 3.24 12.80 2.02
CA ASP A 61 3.75 13.97 1.31
C ASP A 61 3.25 15.27 1.98
N GLU A 62 2.03 15.30 2.51
CA GLU A 62 1.53 16.39 3.36
C GLU A 62 2.35 16.54 4.66
N LEU A 63 2.65 15.44 5.34
CA LEU A 63 3.45 15.46 6.57
C LEU A 63 4.88 15.94 6.31
N ARG A 64 5.50 15.51 5.21
CA ARG A 64 6.82 15.99 4.77
C ARG A 64 6.80 17.49 4.49
N SER A 65 5.80 17.97 3.74
CA SER A 65 5.66 19.40 3.47
C SER A 65 5.50 20.22 4.75
N ARG A 66 4.82 19.70 5.77
CA ARG A 66 4.69 20.39 7.07
C ARG A 66 5.99 20.45 7.85
N LEU A 67 6.84 19.43 7.75
CA LEU A 67 8.17 19.41 8.38
C LEU A 67 9.16 20.34 7.67
N ASP A 68 9.09 20.43 6.34
CA ASP A 68 9.94 21.33 5.56
C ASP A 68 9.61 22.82 5.82
N LEU A 69 8.40 23.11 6.29
CA LEU A 69 7.92 24.45 6.64
C LEU A 69 8.11 24.80 8.13
N SER A 70 8.58 23.89 8.98
CA SER A 70 8.76 24.09 10.43
C SER A 70 10.21 24.38 10.81
#